data_AF-A0A3D5S8N2-F1
#
_entry.id   AF-A0A3D5S8N2-F1
#
_cell.length_a   1.000
_cell.length_b   1.000
_cell.length_c   1.000
_cell.angle_alpha   90.00
_cell.angle_beta   90.00
_cell.angle_gamma   90.00
#
_symmetry.space_group_name_H-M   'P 1'
#
loop_
_entity.id
_entity.type
_entity.pdbx_description
1 polymer ?
#
loop_
_entity_poly.entity_id
_entity_poly.type
_entity_poly.pdbx_seq_one_letter_code
_entity_poly.pdbx_strand_id
1 'polypeptide(L)'
;MANKNIVILGGDGIGPEVTAWGNDVLKNIADAFGHTFSFQNHLIGHAAIEATGDPLPDETLDACKAADAILLGAVGHPMYDNDPSKKVRPEQGLLKIRKSLGLYTNIRPIQIFDELAHASSIKPEILMGSDILFFRELTGGIYFGEPRERQENGEVAIDTMRYSKMEVRRIAEKAFDAAMTRRKILHSIDKANVLESSRLWRETVNEVATDYPEVKLVHMFIDNAAMQLIK
;
A
#
# COMPACT_ATOMS: atom_id res chain seq x y z
N MET A 1 -0.93 28.09 6.74
CA MET A 1 -2.30 27.74 6.30
C MET A 1 -2.17 26.97 4.99
N ALA A 2 -2.72 25.76 4.92
CA ALA A 2 -2.63 24.93 3.71
C ALA A 2 -3.77 25.28 2.75
N ASN A 3 -3.49 25.35 1.45
CA ASN A 3 -4.49 25.38 0.39
C ASN A 3 -4.24 24.15 -0.50
N LYS A 4 -5.17 23.20 -0.52
CA LYS A 4 -4.96 21.88 -1.15
C LYS A 4 -6.18 21.38 -1.92
N ASN A 5 -5.93 20.79 -3.08
CA ASN A 5 -6.93 20.12 -3.90
C ASN A 5 -6.90 18.61 -3.63
N ILE A 6 -8.02 18.05 -3.20
CA ILE A 6 -8.14 16.64 -2.79
C ILE A 6 -9.12 15.94 -3.72
N VAL A 7 -8.66 14.87 -4.38
CA VAL A 7 -9.55 13.98 -5.14
C VAL A 7 -10.07 12.91 -4.20
N ILE A 8 -11.39 12.69 -4.22
CA ILE A 8 -12.08 11.65 -3.48
C ILE A 8 -12.45 10.53 -4.45
N LEU A 9 -11.96 9.33 -4.16
CA LEU A 9 -12.27 8.10 -4.87
C LEU A 9 -13.05 7.18 -3.93
N GLY A 10 -14.36 7.37 -3.83
CA GLY A 10 -15.22 6.58 -2.93
C GLY A 10 -15.15 5.09 -3.24
N GLY A 11 -15.14 4.74 -4.53
CA GLY A 11 -15.02 3.36 -4.99
C GLY A 11 -16.24 2.51 -4.63
N ASP A 12 -16.01 1.32 -4.11
CA ASP A 12 -16.99 0.24 -4.03
C ASP A 12 -17.38 -0.13 -2.59
N GLY A 13 -18.51 -0.81 -2.41
CA GLY A 13 -18.98 -1.29 -1.11
C GLY A 13 -19.20 -0.15 -0.11
N ILE A 14 -18.60 -0.26 1.07
CA ILE A 14 -18.66 0.79 2.11
C ILE A 14 -17.82 2.04 1.79
N GLY A 15 -17.03 2.00 0.70
CA GLY A 15 -16.08 3.04 0.32
C GLY A 15 -16.69 4.46 0.23
N PRO A 16 -17.82 4.66 -0.46
CA PRO A 16 -18.51 5.95 -0.50
C PRO A 16 -18.92 6.47 0.89
N GLU A 17 -19.40 5.59 1.78
CA GLU A 17 -19.86 5.97 3.12
C GLU A 17 -18.68 6.44 4.00
N VAL A 18 -17.59 5.67 4.04
CA VAL A 18 -16.43 6.02 4.88
C VAL A 18 -15.67 7.23 4.36
N THR A 19 -15.63 7.44 3.04
CA THR A 19 -14.98 8.62 2.45
C THR A 19 -15.81 9.89 2.63
N ALA A 20 -17.14 9.80 2.67
CA ALA A 20 -18.01 10.92 3.04
C ALA A 20 -17.69 11.43 4.46
N TRP A 21 -17.60 10.52 5.43
CA TRP A 21 -17.19 10.89 6.79
C TRP A 21 -15.77 11.44 6.86
N GLY A 22 -14.83 10.85 6.12
CA GLY A 22 -13.46 11.36 6.03
C GLY A 22 -13.41 12.80 5.48
N ASN A 23 -14.19 13.09 4.44
CA ASN A 23 -14.32 14.43 3.88
C ASN A 23 -14.88 15.43 4.91
N ASP A 24 -15.91 15.05 5.66
CA ASP A 24 -16.51 15.94 6.66
C ASP A 24 -15.55 16.23 7.82
N VAL A 25 -14.75 15.25 8.25
CA VAL A 25 -13.67 15.49 9.23
C VAL A 25 -12.63 16.47 8.66
N LEU A 26 -12.22 16.32 7.40
CA LEU A 26 -11.27 17.23 6.76
C LEU A 26 -11.79 18.67 6.67
N LYS A 27 -13.09 18.88 6.40
CA LYS A 27 -13.71 20.21 6.43
C LYS A 27 -13.65 20.83 7.82
N ASN A 28 -14.02 20.08 8.86
CA ASN A 28 -13.95 20.56 10.24
C ASN A 28 -12.51 20.92 10.65
N ILE A 29 -11.52 20.14 10.22
CA ILE A 29 -10.10 20.46 10.44
C ILE A 29 -9.72 21.74 9.68
N ALA A 30 -10.19 21.91 8.45
CA ALA A 30 -9.92 23.12 7.68
C ALA A 30 -10.45 24.37 8.39
N ASP A 31 -11.68 24.32 8.90
CA ASP A 31 -12.30 25.43 9.63
C ASP A 31 -11.57 25.72 10.95
N ALA A 32 -11.24 24.67 11.72
CA ALA A 32 -10.61 24.81 13.04
C ALA A 32 -9.17 25.34 12.98
N PHE A 33 -8.42 25.00 11.93
CA PHE A 33 -6.99 25.32 11.80
C PHE A 33 -6.67 26.31 10.67
N GLY A 34 -7.70 26.91 10.06
CA GLY A 34 -7.55 27.88 8.97
C GLY A 34 -6.86 27.28 7.74
N HIS A 35 -7.28 26.09 7.31
CA HIS A 35 -6.88 25.54 6.02
C HIS A 35 -7.99 25.74 5.00
N THR A 36 -7.68 25.53 3.72
CA THR A 36 -8.65 25.55 2.64
C THR A 36 -8.45 24.28 1.82
N PHE A 37 -9.48 23.44 1.79
CA PHE A 37 -9.46 22.21 1.00
C PHE A 37 -10.57 22.28 -0.06
N SER A 38 -10.22 21.97 -1.31
CA SER A 38 -11.19 21.74 -2.37
C SER A 38 -11.30 20.24 -2.64
N PHE A 39 -12.51 19.77 -2.95
CA PHE A 39 -12.79 18.34 -3.12
C PHE A 39 -13.42 18.06 -4.47
N GLN A 40 -12.93 17.03 -5.15
CA GLN A 40 -13.48 16.55 -6.43
C GLN A 40 -13.71 15.04 -6.35
N ASN A 41 -14.94 14.60 -6.63
CA ASN A 41 -15.27 13.17 -6.60
C ASN A 41 -15.07 12.56 -7.99
N HIS A 42 -14.37 11.43 -8.07
CA HIS A 42 -14.16 10.69 -9.31
C HIS A 42 -14.41 9.18 -9.12
N LEU A 43 -14.66 8.49 -10.23
CA LEU A 43 -14.98 7.06 -10.23
C LEU A 43 -13.71 6.19 -10.27
N ILE A 44 -13.71 5.11 -9.51
CA ILE A 44 -12.73 4.02 -9.59
C ILE A 44 -13.42 2.70 -9.26
N GLY A 45 -12.84 1.58 -9.67
CA GLY A 45 -13.29 0.25 -9.26
C GLY A 45 -14.51 -0.23 -10.01
N HIS A 46 -15.36 -1.02 -9.34
CA HIS A 46 -16.60 -1.55 -9.91
C HIS A 46 -17.53 -0.42 -10.36
N ALA A 47 -17.70 0.63 -9.55
CA ALA A 47 -18.53 1.78 -9.92
C ALA A 47 -18.08 2.44 -11.24
N ALA A 48 -16.76 2.49 -11.50
CA ALA A 48 -16.24 2.98 -12.77
C ALA A 48 -16.48 2.01 -13.93
N ILE A 49 -16.33 0.70 -13.69
CA ILE A 49 -16.62 -0.33 -14.70
C ILE A 49 -18.08 -0.25 -15.13
N GLU A 50 -19.02 -0.10 -14.19
CA GLU A 50 -20.45 -0.02 -14.54
C GLU A 50 -20.76 1.23 -15.37
N ALA A 51 -20.16 2.36 -15.03
CA ALA A 51 -20.41 3.62 -15.71
C ALA A 51 -19.70 3.75 -17.07
N THR A 52 -18.51 3.17 -17.22
CA THR A 52 -17.61 3.47 -18.35
C THR A 52 -16.99 2.25 -19.03
N GLY A 53 -17.07 1.08 -18.41
CA GLY A 53 -16.35 -0.12 -18.82
C GLY A 53 -14.89 -0.19 -18.38
N ASP A 54 -14.32 0.87 -17.80
CA ASP A 54 -12.93 0.92 -17.31
C ASP A 54 -12.89 1.07 -15.77
N PRO A 55 -12.13 0.24 -15.04
CA PRO A 55 -11.94 0.39 -13.58
C PRO A 55 -11.18 1.65 -13.16
N LEU A 56 -10.49 2.33 -14.07
CA LEU A 56 -9.86 3.63 -13.85
C LEU A 56 -9.91 4.45 -15.15
N PRO A 57 -11.00 5.22 -15.33
CA PRO A 57 -11.16 6.13 -16.46
C PRO A 57 -10.02 7.16 -16.52
N ASP A 58 -9.66 7.59 -17.73
CA ASP A 58 -8.57 8.55 -17.92
C ASP A 58 -8.83 9.89 -17.23
N GLU A 59 -10.09 10.36 -17.23
CA GLU A 59 -10.50 11.56 -16.48
C GLU A 59 -10.18 11.46 -14.99
N THR A 60 -10.45 10.30 -14.36
CA THR A 60 -10.11 10.06 -12.96
C THR A 60 -8.59 10.14 -12.75
N LEU A 61 -7.81 9.49 -13.63
CA LEU A 61 -6.36 9.46 -13.51
C LEU A 61 -5.76 10.86 -13.69
N ASP A 62 -6.27 11.66 -14.62
CA ASP A 62 -5.79 13.02 -14.87
C ASP A 62 -6.15 13.96 -13.72
N ALA A 63 -7.35 13.86 -13.14
CA ALA A 63 -7.70 14.56 -11.92
C ALA A 63 -6.75 14.18 -10.76
N CYS A 64 -6.44 12.89 -10.60
CA CYS A 64 -5.51 12.42 -9.57
C CYS A 64 -4.09 12.95 -9.74
N LYS A 65 -3.59 13.09 -10.98
CA LYS A 65 -2.27 13.68 -11.26
C LYS A 65 -2.23 15.19 -10.95
N ALA A 66 -3.35 15.87 -11.11
CA ALA A 66 -3.48 17.31 -10.86
C ALA A 66 -3.76 17.64 -9.37
N ALA A 67 -4.15 16.66 -8.57
CA ALA A 67 -4.48 16.81 -7.16
C ALA A 67 -3.22 16.89 -6.26
N ASP A 68 -3.35 17.54 -5.11
CA ASP A 68 -2.33 17.50 -4.07
C ASP A 68 -2.38 16.19 -3.26
N ALA A 69 -3.57 15.61 -3.11
CA ALA A 69 -3.79 14.38 -2.35
C ALA A 69 -5.01 13.61 -2.87
N ILE A 70 -5.05 12.32 -2.57
CA ILE A 70 -6.14 11.42 -2.95
C ILE A 70 -6.66 10.74 -1.69
N LEU A 71 -7.97 10.86 -1.44
CA LEU A 71 -8.69 10.11 -0.42
C LEU A 71 -9.44 8.97 -1.10
N LEU A 72 -8.95 7.74 -0.95
CA LEU A 72 -9.55 6.55 -1.55
C LEU A 72 -10.27 5.72 -0.46
N GLY A 73 -11.48 5.26 -0.78
CA GLY A 73 -12.29 4.38 0.07
C GLY A 73 -11.91 2.92 -0.07
N ALA A 74 -12.70 2.16 -0.82
CA ALA A 74 -12.46 0.75 -1.08
C ALA A 74 -12.67 0.42 -2.56
N VAL A 75 -12.05 -0.66 -3.04
CA VAL A 75 -12.18 -1.14 -4.41
C VAL A 75 -12.33 -2.66 -4.36
N GLY A 76 -13.31 -3.20 -5.07
CA GLY A 76 -13.62 -4.63 -5.09
C GLY A 76 -15.12 -4.88 -5.01
N HIS A 77 -15.58 -5.98 -5.62
CA HIS A 77 -16.99 -6.36 -5.60
C HIS A 77 -17.17 -7.88 -5.75
N PRO A 78 -18.07 -8.53 -4.99
CA PRO A 78 -18.21 -10.00 -4.99
C PRO A 78 -18.49 -10.63 -6.36
N MET A 79 -19.03 -9.85 -7.29
CA MET A 79 -19.28 -10.27 -8.67
C MET A 79 -18.00 -10.70 -9.43
N TYR A 80 -16.81 -10.33 -8.97
CA TYR A 80 -15.54 -10.66 -9.63
C TYR A 80 -14.74 -11.78 -8.93
N ASP A 81 -15.13 -12.17 -7.71
CA ASP A 81 -14.32 -13.05 -6.85
C ASP A 81 -14.18 -14.46 -7.41
N ASN A 82 -15.28 -15.03 -7.94
CA ASN A 82 -15.34 -16.45 -8.31
C ASN A 82 -15.15 -16.75 -9.79
N ASP A 83 -15.11 -15.72 -10.65
CA ASP A 83 -14.96 -15.91 -12.09
C ASP A 83 -13.55 -15.52 -12.55
N PRO A 84 -12.61 -16.47 -12.67
CA PRO A 84 -11.24 -16.20 -13.11
C PRO A 84 -11.15 -15.74 -14.57
N SER A 85 -12.20 -15.91 -15.37
CA SER A 85 -12.21 -15.54 -16.80
C SER A 85 -12.42 -14.04 -17.04
N LYS A 86 -12.90 -13.30 -16.03
CA LYS A 86 -13.11 -11.86 -16.14
C LYS A 86 -11.79 -11.13 -16.40
N LYS A 87 -11.71 -10.54 -17.59
CA LYS A 87 -10.56 -9.74 -18.05
C LYS A 87 -10.48 -8.38 -17.38
N VAL A 88 -11.62 -7.76 -17.09
CA VAL A 88 -11.72 -6.45 -16.43
C VAL A 88 -12.15 -6.64 -14.99
N ARG A 89 -11.38 -6.09 -14.05
CA ARG A 89 -11.60 -6.22 -12.60
C ARG A 89 -11.35 -4.91 -11.87
N PRO A 90 -12.08 -4.62 -10.78
CA PRO A 90 -11.88 -3.40 -9.99
C PRO A 90 -10.43 -3.19 -9.54
N GLU A 91 -9.74 -4.25 -9.11
CA GLU A 91 -8.38 -4.18 -8.56
C GLU A 91 -7.35 -3.72 -9.60
N GLN A 92 -7.64 -3.91 -10.89
CA GLN A 92 -6.77 -3.40 -11.97
C GLN A 92 -6.71 -1.88 -11.95
N GLY A 93 -7.82 -1.20 -11.64
CA GLY A 93 -7.83 0.25 -11.47
C GLY A 93 -6.93 0.69 -10.31
N LEU A 94 -6.99 -0.02 -9.18
CA LEU A 94 -6.16 0.25 -8.00
C LEU A 94 -4.66 0.02 -8.27
N LEU A 95 -4.30 -1.01 -9.04
CA LEU A 95 -2.91 -1.25 -9.43
C LEU A 95 -2.44 -0.21 -10.47
N LYS A 96 -3.28 0.13 -11.46
CA LYS A 96 -3.00 1.12 -12.50
C LYS A 96 -2.75 2.50 -11.89
N ILE A 97 -3.58 2.97 -10.96
CA ILE A 97 -3.39 4.29 -10.32
C ILE A 97 -2.10 4.36 -9.51
N ARG A 98 -1.78 3.31 -8.72
CA ARG A 98 -0.54 3.25 -7.93
C ARG A 98 0.70 3.36 -8.81
N LYS A 99 0.74 2.59 -9.90
CA LYS A 99 1.87 2.59 -10.85
C LYS A 99 1.96 3.91 -11.62
N SER A 100 0.82 4.44 -12.08
CA SER A 100 0.77 5.68 -12.88
C SER A 100 1.21 6.91 -12.10
N LEU A 101 0.93 6.95 -10.79
CA LEU A 101 1.33 8.02 -9.89
C LEU A 101 2.69 7.78 -9.22
N GLY A 102 3.35 6.66 -9.50
CA GLY A 102 4.63 6.31 -8.88
C GLY A 102 4.57 6.13 -7.36
N LEU A 103 3.44 5.67 -6.82
CA LEU A 103 3.21 5.52 -5.37
C LEU A 103 3.89 4.26 -4.82
N TYR A 104 5.22 4.25 -4.82
CA TYR A 104 6.01 3.05 -4.50
C TYR A 104 6.09 2.71 -3.01
N THR A 105 5.88 3.69 -2.11
CA THR A 105 5.94 3.49 -0.66
C THR A 105 4.54 3.37 -0.07
N ASN A 106 4.18 2.17 0.39
CA ASN A 106 3.00 1.98 1.23
C ASN A 106 3.40 1.95 2.71
N ILE A 107 2.80 2.84 3.49
CA ILE A 107 3.02 2.95 4.92
C ILE A 107 1.77 2.44 5.65
N ARG A 108 1.94 1.51 6.59
CA ARG A 108 0.84 0.98 7.42
C ARG A 108 1.24 0.99 8.90
N PRO A 109 0.81 1.99 9.67
CA PRO A 109 0.98 1.96 11.12
C PRO A 109 0.05 0.91 11.75
N ILE A 110 0.57 0.17 12.71
CA ILE A 110 -0.21 -0.65 13.64
C ILE A 110 0.07 -0.09 15.03
N GLN A 111 -0.98 0.48 15.62
CA GLN A 111 -1.00 0.98 16.98
C GLN A 111 -2.19 0.35 17.70
N ILE A 112 -1.94 -0.11 18.93
CA ILE A 112 -2.98 -0.65 19.79
C ILE A 112 -3.50 0.50 20.67
N PHE A 113 -4.82 0.66 20.70
CA PHE A 113 -5.50 1.51 21.67
C PHE A 113 -5.89 0.65 22.86
N ASP A 114 -5.51 1.06 24.06
CA ASP A 114 -5.74 0.29 25.28
C ASP A 114 -7.24 -0.01 25.48
N GLU A 115 -8.10 0.93 25.10
CA GLU A 115 -9.56 0.80 25.14
C GLU A 115 -10.08 -0.29 24.20
N LEU A 116 -9.33 -0.63 23.14
CA LEU A 116 -9.70 -1.62 22.13
C LEU A 116 -8.90 -2.93 22.25
N ALA A 117 -8.02 -3.06 23.24
CA ALA A 117 -7.15 -4.25 23.38
C ALA A 117 -7.95 -5.57 23.46
N HIS A 118 -9.14 -5.53 24.08
CA HIS A 118 -10.04 -6.67 24.22
C HIS A 118 -10.73 -7.11 22.92
N ALA A 119 -10.72 -6.27 21.87
CA ALA A 119 -11.30 -6.61 20.56
C ALA A 119 -10.36 -7.51 19.73
N SER A 120 -9.10 -7.63 20.11
CA SER A 120 -8.13 -8.49 19.44
C SER A 120 -8.26 -9.95 19.90
N SER A 121 -7.97 -10.87 19.00
CA SER A 121 -7.86 -12.31 19.33
C SER A 121 -6.50 -12.68 19.96
N ILE A 122 -5.54 -11.76 19.97
CA ILE A 122 -4.23 -11.95 20.62
C ILE A 122 -4.33 -11.51 22.08
N LYS A 123 -3.65 -12.21 22.97
CA LYS A 123 -3.67 -11.89 24.40
C LYS A 123 -3.17 -10.47 24.67
N PRO A 124 -3.82 -9.69 25.55
CA PRO A 124 -3.44 -8.29 25.81
C PRO A 124 -1.97 -8.11 26.19
N GLU A 125 -1.39 -9.02 26.98
CA GLU A 125 0.01 -8.95 27.41
C GLU A 125 1.04 -9.07 26.27
N ILE A 126 0.62 -9.58 25.11
CA ILE A 126 1.45 -9.62 23.89
C ILE A 126 1.26 -8.32 23.08
N LEU A 127 0.06 -7.75 23.09
CA LEU A 127 -0.31 -6.58 22.29
C LEU A 127 0.12 -5.25 22.90
N MET A 128 0.03 -5.11 24.22
CA MET A 128 0.26 -3.84 24.91
C MET A 128 1.65 -3.28 24.59
N GLY A 129 1.70 -2.02 24.17
CA GLY A 129 2.93 -1.35 23.75
C GLY A 129 3.36 -1.63 22.30
N SER A 130 2.58 -2.41 21.54
CA SER A 130 2.83 -2.61 20.10
C SER A 130 2.63 -1.31 19.31
N ASP A 131 3.73 -0.87 18.69
CA ASP A 131 3.77 0.27 17.78
C ASP A 131 4.72 -0.11 16.64
N ILE A 132 4.14 -0.55 15.52
CA ILE A 132 4.83 -1.07 14.35
C ILE A 132 4.48 -0.20 13.15
N LEU A 133 5.48 0.15 12.34
CA LEU A 133 5.27 0.90 11.10
C LEU A 133 5.76 0.07 9.92
N PHE A 134 4.85 -0.48 9.13
CA PHE A 134 5.21 -1.25 7.94
C PHE A 134 5.52 -0.33 6.77
N PHE A 135 6.65 -0.59 6.11
CA PHE A 135 6.99 -0.08 4.80
C PHE A 135 6.91 -1.22 3.79
N ARG A 136 6.04 -1.07 2.79
CA ARG A 136 5.84 -2.05 1.72
C ARG A 136 6.10 -1.40 0.37
N GLU A 137 6.94 -2.01 -0.45
CA GLU A 137 7.06 -1.65 -1.87
C GLU A 137 5.74 -1.99 -2.58
N LEU A 138 5.21 -1.02 -3.33
CA LEU A 138 3.82 -1.06 -3.82
C LEU A 138 3.69 -1.01 -5.35
N THR A 139 4.78 -0.86 -6.10
CA THR A 139 4.73 -0.62 -7.57
C THR A 139 5.55 -1.60 -8.40
N GLY A 140 6.31 -2.49 -7.77
CA GLY A 140 7.13 -3.52 -8.41
C GLY A 140 6.80 -4.93 -7.90
N GLY A 141 7.78 -5.82 -7.98
CA GLY A 141 7.64 -7.19 -7.51
C GLY A 141 6.63 -8.01 -8.32
N ILE A 142 6.10 -9.05 -7.70
CA ILE A 142 5.26 -10.06 -8.36
C ILE A 142 3.93 -9.51 -8.91
N TYR A 143 3.45 -8.37 -8.41
CA TYR A 143 2.18 -7.79 -8.87
C TYR A 143 2.28 -7.10 -10.24
N PHE A 144 3.51 -6.69 -10.63
CA PHE A 144 3.76 -5.89 -11.83
C PHE A 144 4.86 -6.46 -12.73
N GLY A 145 5.53 -7.53 -12.30
CA GLY A 145 6.60 -8.15 -13.07
C GLY A 145 6.07 -8.96 -14.25
N GLU A 146 6.78 -8.85 -15.36
CA GLU A 146 6.51 -9.58 -16.60
C GLU A 146 7.66 -10.58 -16.88
N PRO A 147 7.39 -11.72 -17.53
CA PRO A 147 6.09 -12.12 -18.09
C PRO A 147 5.07 -12.53 -17.01
N ARG A 148 3.80 -12.25 -17.29
CA ARG A 148 2.63 -12.74 -16.56
C ARG A 148 1.58 -13.27 -17.52
N GLU A 149 1.55 -14.59 -17.69
CA GLU A 149 0.77 -15.23 -18.74
C GLU A 149 0.42 -16.68 -18.43
N ARG A 150 -0.51 -17.24 -19.22
CA ARG A 150 -0.75 -18.68 -19.29
C ARG A 150 -0.05 -19.25 -20.51
N GLN A 151 0.65 -20.36 -20.33
CA GLN A 151 1.34 -21.11 -21.38
C GLN A 151 0.71 -22.50 -21.52
N GLU A 152 1.15 -23.25 -22.54
CA GLU A 152 0.74 -24.65 -22.77
C GLU A 152 -0.79 -24.84 -22.76
N ASN A 153 -1.51 -24.00 -23.52
CA ASN A 153 -2.98 -24.00 -23.59
C ASN A 153 -3.69 -23.85 -22.22
N GLY A 154 -3.03 -23.26 -21.23
CA GLY A 154 -3.60 -22.98 -19.91
C GLY A 154 -3.09 -23.87 -18.77
N GLU A 155 -2.30 -24.90 -19.08
CA GLU A 155 -1.75 -25.86 -18.10
C GLU A 155 -0.62 -25.26 -17.25
N VAL A 156 0.07 -24.24 -17.77
CA VAL A 156 1.14 -23.53 -17.05
C VAL A 156 0.73 -22.07 -16.87
N ALA A 157 0.98 -21.52 -15.69
CA ALA A 157 0.81 -20.09 -15.40
C ALA A 157 2.10 -19.53 -14.80
N ILE A 158 2.45 -18.32 -15.20
CA ILE A 158 3.65 -17.62 -14.76
C ILE A 158 3.27 -16.26 -14.18
N ASP A 159 3.84 -15.95 -13.02
CA ASP A 159 3.91 -14.63 -12.44
C ASP A 159 5.37 -14.35 -12.07
N THR A 160 5.90 -13.19 -12.47
CA THR A 160 7.33 -12.90 -12.32
C THR A 160 7.60 -11.98 -11.14
N MET A 161 8.30 -12.47 -10.11
CA MET A 161 8.80 -11.61 -9.02
C MET A 161 10.12 -10.95 -9.42
N ARG A 162 10.05 -9.72 -9.94
CA ARG A 162 11.21 -8.95 -10.36
C ARG A 162 11.35 -7.65 -9.57
N TYR A 163 12.56 -7.36 -9.12
CA TYR A 163 12.96 -6.07 -8.57
C TYR A 163 14.28 -5.63 -9.20
N SER A 164 14.44 -4.33 -9.38
CA SER A 164 15.72 -3.67 -9.61
C SER A 164 16.32 -3.15 -8.30
N LYS A 165 17.65 -2.95 -8.26
CA LYS A 165 18.31 -2.32 -7.09
C LYS A 165 17.70 -0.96 -6.75
N MET A 166 17.34 -0.15 -7.76
CA MET A 166 16.73 1.17 -7.54
C MET A 166 15.40 1.07 -6.82
N GLU A 167 14.53 0.12 -7.22
CA GLU A 167 13.22 -0.06 -6.58
C GLU A 167 13.34 -0.46 -5.11
N VAL A 168 14.32 -1.30 -4.77
CA VAL A 168 14.61 -1.68 -3.38
C VAL A 168 15.22 -0.51 -2.60
N ARG A 169 16.20 0.19 -3.19
CA ARG A 169 16.91 1.29 -2.54
C ARG A 169 15.97 2.39 -2.09
N ARG A 170 15.09 2.89 -2.98
CA ARG A 170 14.18 4.00 -2.66
C ARG A 170 13.19 3.70 -1.52
N ILE A 171 12.76 2.45 -1.36
CA ILE A 171 11.87 2.05 -0.26
C ILE A 171 12.66 1.83 1.03
N ALA A 172 13.88 1.26 0.93
CA ALA A 172 14.78 1.10 2.06
C ALA A 172 15.14 2.45 2.68
N GLU A 173 15.55 3.44 1.88
CA GLU A 173 15.85 4.81 2.33
C GLU A 173 14.68 5.40 3.11
N LYS A 174 13.43 5.30 2.61
CA LYS A 174 12.24 5.76 3.34
C LYS A 174 12.01 5.02 4.66
N ALA A 175 12.28 3.72 4.70
CA ALA A 175 12.15 2.94 5.93
C ALA A 175 13.24 3.31 6.96
N PHE A 176 14.47 3.58 6.50
CA PHE A 176 15.56 4.06 7.35
C PHE A 176 15.32 5.47 7.88
N ASP A 177 14.87 6.41 7.03
CA ASP A 177 14.47 7.76 7.43
C ASP A 177 13.43 7.71 8.55
N ALA A 178 12.41 6.85 8.42
CA ALA A 178 11.39 6.67 9.44
C ALA A 178 11.91 5.97 10.71
N ALA A 179 12.87 5.04 10.58
CA ALA A 179 13.50 4.41 11.73
C ALA A 179 14.30 5.42 12.57
N MET A 180 14.96 6.39 11.91
CA MET A 180 15.74 7.47 12.56
C MET A 180 14.89 8.34 13.48
N THR A 181 13.62 8.57 13.15
CA THR A 181 12.68 9.35 13.99
C THR A 181 11.93 8.49 15.01
N ARG A 182 12.27 7.20 15.12
CA ARG A 182 11.59 6.22 15.99
C ARG A 182 12.65 5.52 16.86
N ARG A 183 12.47 4.23 17.14
CA ARG A 183 13.37 3.44 17.99
C ARG A 183 14.71 3.09 17.35
N LYS A 184 15.03 3.61 16.14
CA LYS A 184 16.24 3.29 15.38
C LYS A 184 16.48 1.79 15.19
N ILE A 185 15.41 1.04 14.96
CA ILE A 185 15.46 -0.39 14.62
C ILE A 185 14.65 -0.58 13.33
N LEU A 186 15.28 -1.19 12.33
CA LEU A 186 14.63 -1.58 11.07
C LEU A 186 14.71 -3.09 10.89
N HIS A 187 13.55 -3.73 10.73
CA HIS A 187 13.48 -5.14 10.33
C HIS A 187 13.25 -5.22 8.82
N SER A 188 14.22 -5.77 8.09
CA SER A 188 14.09 -6.09 6.66
C SER A 188 13.62 -7.53 6.51
N ILE A 189 12.47 -7.72 5.87
CA ILE A 189 11.79 -9.01 5.76
C ILE A 189 11.91 -9.53 4.33
N ASP A 190 12.44 -10.75 4.15
CA ASP A 190 12.68 -11.34 2.83
C ASP A 190 12.58 -12.89 2.84
N LYS A 191 12.91 -13.54 1.72
CA LYS A 191 13.12 -15.00 1.66
C LYS A 191 14.44 -15.34 0.97
N ALA A 192 15.53 -14.69 1.39
CA ALA A 192 16.84 -14.74 0.73
C ALA A 192 17.52 -16.13 0.76
N ASN A 193 17.02 -17.05 1.58
CA ASN A 193 17.46 -18.45 1.55
C ASN A 193 16.93 -19.22 0.34
N VAL A 194 15.92 -18.70 -0.37
CA VAL A 194 15.32 -19.34 -1.56
C VAL A 194 15.41 -18.43 -2.79
N LEU A 195 14.96 -17.18 -2.68
CA LEU A 195 14.69 -16.32 -3.84
C LEU A 195 15.86 -15.39 -4.18
N GLU A 196 16.26 -15.36 -5.45
CA GLU A 196 17.25 -14.40 -5.98
C GLU A 196 16.82 -12.94 -5.80
N SER A 197 15.55 -12.64 -6.03
CA SER A 197 14.98 -11.30 -5.78
C SER A 197 15.15 -10.87 -4.32
N SER A 198 15.09 -11.80 -3.37
CA SER A 198 15.32 -11.53 -1.95
C SER A 198 16.81 -11.42 -1.59
N ARG A 199 17.72 -12.09 -2.31
CA ARG A 199 19.17 -11.89 -2.16
C ARG A 199 19.55 -10.48 -2.60
N LEU A 200 19.09 -10.06 -3.79
CA LEU A 200 19.25 -8.68 -4.28
C LEU A 200 18.66 -7.66 -3.29
N TRP A 201 17.48 -7.96 -2.74
CA TRP A 201 16.84 -7.12 -1.74
C TRP A 201 17.75 -6.93 -0.52
N ARG A 202 18.21 -8.03 0.07
CA ARG A 202 19.06 -8.03 1.27
C ARG A 202 20.40 -7.31 1.03
N GLU A 203 21.04 -7.56 -0.10
CA GLU A 203 22.26 -6.86 -0.51
C GLU A 203 22.04 -5.35 -0.59
N THR A 204 20.99 -4.92 -1.29
CA THR A 204 20.69 -3.50 -1.47
C THR A 204 20.34 -2.82 -0.15
N VAL A 205 19.57 -3.47 0.73
CA VAL A 205 19.25 -2.94 2.07
C VAL A 205 20.52 -2.82 2.93
N ASN A 206 21.46 -3.77 2.83
CA ASN A 206 22.74 -3.67 3.52
C ASN A 206 23.58 -2.50 2.99
N GLU A 207 23.58 -2.27 1.68
CA GLU A 207 24.25 -1.11 1.08
C GLU A 207 23.65 0.20 1.60
N VAL A 208 22.32 0.32 1.69
CA VAL A 208 21.67 1.53 2.24
C VAL A 208 22.01 1.71 3.72
N ALA A 209 22.10 0.62 4.48
CA ALA A 209 22.38 0.67 5.92
C ALA A 209 23.70 1.36 6.27
N THR A 210 24.69 1.39 5.36
CA THR A 210 25.96 2.09 5.61
C THR A 210 25.78 3.60 5.79
N ASP A 211 24.72 4.16 5.19
CA ASP A 211 24.39 5.58 5.29
C ASP A 211 23.62 5.91 6.59
N TYR A 212 23.18 4.88 7.34
CA TYR A 212 22.38 5.00 8.57
C TYR A 212 23.01 4.22 9.73
N PRO A 213 24.24 4.55 10.18
CA PRO A 213 24.97 3.77 11.19
C PRO A 213 24.29 3.72 12.56
N GLU A 214 23.37 4.64 12.86
CA GLU A 214 22.61 4.67 14.10
C GLU A 214 21.40 3.72 14.11
N VAL A 215 20.98 3.19 12.95
CA VAL A 215 19.83 2.28 12.83
C VAL A 215 20.31 0.84 12.93
N LYS A 216 19.80 0.11 13.93
CA LYS A 216 19.99 -1.33 14.02
C LYS A 216 19.17 -2.02 12.93
N LEU A 217 19.84 -2.47 11.88
CA LEU A 217 19.26 -3.33 10.86
C LEU A 217 19.19 -4.79 11.34
N VAL A 218 18.02 -5.40 11.23
CA VAL A 218 17.78 -6.82 11.50
C VAL A 218 17.15 -7.45 10.27
N HIS A 219 17.72 -8.54 9.77
CA HIS A 219 17.10 -9.33 8.69
C HIS A 219 16.31 -10.49 9.27
N MET A 220 15.13 -10.74 8.74
CA MET A 220 14.27 -11.84 9.15
C MET A 220 13.58 -12.46 7.94
N PHE A 221 13.42 -13.79 7.94
CA PHE A 221 12.65 -14.45 6.90
C PHE A 221 11.15 -14.25 7.11
N ILE A 222 10.38 -14.14 6.02
CA ILE A 222 8.95 -13.82 6.05
C ILE A 222 8.11 -14.80 6.90
N ASP A 223 8.45 -16.08 6.92
CA ASP A 223 7.82 -17.11 7.75
C ASP A 223 8.12 -16.89 9.25
N ASN A 224 9.38 -16.60 9.59
CA ASN A 224 9.73 -16.24 10.96
C ASN A 224 9.06 -14.92 11.38
N ALA A 225 9.02 -13.92 10.50
CA ALA A 225 8.36 -12.64 10.76
C ALA A 225 6.87 -12.81 11.06
N ALA A 226 6.18 -13.67 10.31
CA ALA A 226 4.78 -14.01 10.58
C ALA A 226 4.60 -14.61 11.99
N MET A 227 5.52 -15.48 12.43
CA MET A 227 5.50 -16.03 13.79
C MET A 227 5.79 -14.97 14.86
N GLN A 228 6.80 -14.11 14.65
CA GLN A 228 7.17 -13.08 15.63
C GLN A 228 6.07 -12.02 15.82
N LEU A 229 5.19 -11.81 14.85
CA LEU A 229 4.08 -10.87 15.00
C LEU A 229 2.97 -11.34 15.97
N ILE A 230 2.93 -12.64 16.30
CA ILE A 230 1.91 -13.24 17.17
C ILE A 230 2.50 -13.66 18.53
N LYS A 231 3.83 -13.67 18.64
CA LYS A 231 4.56 -14.14 19.82
C LYS A 231 4.85 -13.00 20.77
#